data_AF-A0A382M0W3-F1
#
_entry.id   AF-A0A382M0W3-F1
#
_cell.length_a   1.000
_cell.length_b   1.000
_cell.length_c   1.000
_cell.angle_alpha   90.00
_cell.angle_beta   90.00
_cell.angle_gamma   90.00
#
_symmetry.space_group_name_H-M   'P 1'
#
loop_
_entity.id
_entity.type
_entity.pdbx_description
1 polymer ?
#
loop_
_entity_poly.entity_id
_entity_poly.type
_entity_poly.pdbx_seq_one_letter_code
_entity_poly.pdbx_strand_id
1 'polypeptide(L)' 'LTLYQASYEYLHYCFHVPNNRWFEGMRWFMFLNEHHIQHHQRPNKNLNIVLPLADFLLRTRVKPNEPLKALLKW' A
#
# COMPACT_ATOMS: atom_id res chain seq x y z
N LEU A 1 -0.71 4.30 21.78
CA LEU A 1 0.02 3.41 20.87
C LEU A 1 -0.90 2.20 20.58
N THR A 2 -1.60 2.20 19.46
CA THR A 2 -2.73 1.28 19.22
C THR A 2 -2.40 0.24 18.15
N LEU A 3 -3.23 -0.82 18.05
CA LEU A 3 -3.13 -1.86 17.03
C LEU A 3 -3.05 -1.29 15.60
N TYR A 4 -3.74 -0.17 15.35
CA TYR A 4 -3.68 0.53 14.06
C TYR A 4 -2.28 1.05 13.75
N GLN A 5 -1.63 1.73 14.70
CA GLN A 5 -0.27 2.26 14.51
C GLN A 5 0.73 1.14 14.24
N ALA A 6 0.66 0.05 15.03
CA ALA A 6 1.52 -1.11 14.83
C ALA A 6 1.31 -1.76 13.45
N SER A 7 0.04 -1.89 13.03
CA SER A 7 -0.31 -2.43 11.71
C SER A 7 0.17 -1.53 10.57
N TYR A 8 0.05 -0.21 10.75
CA TYR A 8 0.52 0.80 9.80
C TYR A 8 2.03 0.68 9.59
N GLU A 9 2.81 0.72 10.68
CA GLU A 9 4.27 0.64 10.62
C GLU A 9 4.75 -0.70 10.05
N TYR A 10 4.13 -1.81 10.48
CA TYR A 10 4.52 -3.13 10.01
C TYR A 10 4.23 -3.34 8.51
N LEU A 11 3.04 -2.99 8.04
CA LEU A 11 2.71 -3.08 6.61
C LEU A 11 3.60 -2.15 5.79
N HIS A 12 3.81 -0.92 6.26
CA HIS A 12 4.70 0.04 5.62
C HIS A 12 6.12 -0.52 5.46
N TYR A 13 6.67 -1.13 6.51
CA TYR A 13 7.95 -1.83 6.45
C TYR A 13 7.93 -2.99 5.44
N CYS A 14 6.89 -3.83 5.44
CA CYS A 14 6.80 -4.96 4.51
C CYS A 14 6.76 -4.52 3.04
N PHE A 15 6.17 -3.36 2.72
CA PHE A 15 6.19 -2.82 1.36
C PHE A 15 7.57 -2.36 0.92
N HIS A 16 8.36 -1.80 1.84
CA HIS A 16 9.71 -1.31 1.55
C HIS A 16 10.77 -2.41 1.60
N VAL A 17 10.55 -3.46 2.38
CA VAL A 17 11.51 -4.54 2.60
C VAL A 17 10.87 -5.89 2.30
N PRO A 18 10.76 -6.27 1.01
CA PRO A 18 10.47 -7.63 0.58
C PRO A 18 11.23 -8.70 1.36
N ASN A 19 10.55 -9.76 1.81
CA ASN A 19 11.24 -10.86 2.49
C ASN A 19 10.59 -12.24 2.24
N ASN A 20 9.92 -12.41 1.08
CA ASN A 20 9.25 -13.64 0.68
C ASN A 20 8.28 -14.17 1.76
N ARG A 21 7.56 -13.25 2.41
CA ARG A 21 6.59 -13.61 3.46
C ARG A 21 5.39 -14.28 2.78
N TRP A 22 4.80 -15.28 3.42
CA TRP A 22 3.69 -16.08 2.85
C TRP A 22 2.49 -15.24 2.38
N PHE A 23 2.29 -14.05 2.96
CA PHE A 23 1.19 -13.15 2.59
C PHE A 23 1.54 -12.13 1.49
N GLU A 24 2.81 -11.97 1.10
CA GLU A 24 3.22 -10.97 0.09
C GLU A 24 2.62 -11.25 -1.29
N GLY A 25 2.31 -12.52 -1.59
CA GLY A 25 1.61 -12.93 -2.80
C GLY A 25 0.08 -12.82 -2.73
N MET A 26 -0.49 -12.40 -1.60
CA MET A 26 -1.94 -12.30 -1.46
C MET A 26 -2.50 -11.07 -2.17
N ARG A 27 -3.68 -11.21 -2.76
CA ARG A 27 -4.34 -10.14 -3.55
C ARG A 27 -4.51 -8.84 -2.76
N TRP A 28 -4.87 -8.93 -1.48
CA TRP A 28 -5.03 -7.75 -0.62
C TRP A 28 -3.70 -7.04 -0.37
N PHE A 29 -2.63 -7.81 -0.14
CA PHE A 29 -1.30 -7.24 0.11
C PHE A 29 -0.76 -6.58 -1.16
N MET A 30 -0.87 -7.25 -2.30
CA MET A 30 -0.48 -6.67 -3.60
C MET A 30 -1.24 -5.37 -3.90
N PHE A 31 -2.54 -5.32 -3.59
CA PHE A 31 -3.34 -4.10 -3.73
C PHE A 31 -2.87 -2.97 -2.81
N LEU A 32 -2.56 -3.26 -1.54
CA LEU A 32 -2.07 -2.24 -0.60
C LEU A 32 -0.66 -1.77 -0.98
N ASN A 33 0.20 -2.67 -1.45
CA ASN A 33 1.52 -2.32 -1.94
C ASN A 33 1.43 -1.41 -3.19
N GLU A 34 0.56 -1.74 -4.14
CA GLU A 34 0.25 -0.86 -5.28
C GLU A 34 -0.22 0.52 -4.82
N HIS A 35 -1.18 0.56 -3.89
CA HIS A 35 -1.72 1.80 -3.32
C HIS A 35 -0.61 2.65 -2.69
N HIS A 36 0.31 2.03 -1.95
CA HIS A 36 1.47 2.64 -1.32
C HIS A 36 2.52 3.14 -2.32
N ILE A 37 2.81 2.40 -3.38
CA ILE A 37 3.71 2.85 -4.45
C ILE A 37 3.18 4.13 -5.09
N GLN A 38 1.86 4.20 -5.32
CA GLN A 38 1.23 5.41 -5.86
C GLN A 38 1.30 6.60 -4.90
N HIS A 39 1.28 6.36 -3.59
CA HIS A 39 1.52 7.40 -2.57
C HIS A 39 2.94 7.96 -2.68
N HIS A 40 3.97 7.12 -2.84
CA HIS A 40 5.35 7.59 -3.04
C HIS A 40 5.52 8.43 -4.31
N GLN A 41 4.79 8.12 -5.37
CA GLN A 41 4.78 8.91 -6.60
C GLN A 41 4.01 10.24 -6.44
N ARG A 42 2.98 10.27 -5.57
CA ARG A 42 2.09 11.42 -5.35
C ARG A 42 1.83 11.56 -3.84
N PRO A 43 2.72 12.26 -3.10
CA PRO A 43 2.69 12.27 -1.63
C PRO A 43 1.39 12.78 -1.00
N ASN A 44 0.56 13.51 -1.75
CA ASN A 44 -0.73 14.03 -1.30
C ASN A 44 -1.93 13.12 -1.68
N LYS A 45 -1.68 11.89 -2.12
CA LYS A 45 -2.69 10.89 -2.50
C LYS A 45 -2.39 9.56 -1.81
N ASN A 46 -3.41 8.68 -1.73
CA ASN A 46 -3.28 7.33 -1.18
C ASN A 46 -2.68 7.27 0.24
N LEU A 47 -3.15 8.13 1.15
CA LEU A 47 -2.53 8.32 2.47
C LEU A 47 -2.80 7.18 3.47
N ASN A 48 -3.85 6.39 3.25
CA ASN A 48 -4.25 5.33 4.16
C ASN A 48 -3.71 3.97 3.70
N ILE A 49 -2.76 3.44 4.47
CA ILE A 49 -2.01 2.24 4.12
C ILE A 49 -2.65 0.95 4.67
N VAL A 50 -3.26 0.98 5.87
CA VAL A 50 -3.86 -0.22 6.50
C VAL A 50 -5.23 -0.53 5.90
N LEU A 51 -6.08 0.48 5.80
CA LEU A 51 -7.42 0.42 5.20
C LEU A 51 -7.66 1.73 4.46
N PRO A 52 -7.73 1.75 3.12
CA PRO A 52 -7.83 2.98 2.33
C PRO A 52 -9.20 3.66 2.38
N LEU A 53 -9.91 3.57 3.51
CA LEU A 53 -11.27 4.06 3.67
C LEU A 53 -11.36 5.58 3.48
N ALA A 54 -10.47 6.37 4.10
CA ALA A 54 -10.52 7.82 3.92
C ALA A 54 -10.11 8.22 2.50
N ASP A 55 -9.23 7.45 1.84
CA ASP A 55 -8.90 7.71 0.43
C ASP A 55 -10.11 7.50 -0.50
N PHE A 56 -10.99 6.55 -0.18
CA PHE A 56 -12.26 6.38 -0.88
C PHE A 56 -13.25 7.51 -0.56
N LEU A 57 -13.43 7.83 0.73
CA LEU A 57 -14.40 8.85 1.18
C LEU A 57 -14.04 10.26 0.70
N LEU A 58 -12.76 10.61 0.77
CA LEU A 58 -12.22 11.92 0.40
C LEU A 58 -11.77 11.99 -1.07
N ARG A 59 -11.93 10.89 -1.83
CA ARG A 59 -11.55 10.79 -3.25
C ARG A 59 -10.08 11.15 -3.51
N THR A 60 -9.20 10.85 -2.56
CA THR A 60 -7.74 10.96 -2.74
C THR A 60 -7.11 9.71 -3.31
N ARG A 61 -7.92 8.66 -3.57
CA ARG A 61 -7.47 7.44 -4.21
C ARG A 61 -7.07 7.64 -5.68
N VAL A 62 -5.84 7.28 -6.01
CA VAL A 62 -5.32 7.20 -7.38
C VAL A 62 -5.00 5.75 -7.74
N LYS A 63 -5.21 5.40 -9.00
CA LYS A 63 -4.82 4.11 -9.59
C LYS A 63 -3.51 4.28 -10.35
N PRO A 64 -2.72 3.21 -10.48
CA PRO A 64 -1.55 3.22 -11.34
C PRO A 64 -1.94 3.35 -12.81
N ASN A 65 -1.04 3.97 -13.57
CA ASN A 65 -1.12 4.05 -15.03
C ASN A 65 -0.42 2.85 -15.71
N GLU A 66 0.32 2.05 -14.94
CA GLU A 66 1.07 0.88 -15.39
C GLU A 66 0.50 -0.40 -14.76
N PRO A 67 0.64 -1.56 -15.41
CA PRO A 67 0.15 -2.81 -14.85
C PRO A 67 0.84 -3.17 -13.53
N LEU A 68 0.10 -3.80 -12.61
CA LEU A 68 0.57 -4.14 -11.25
C LEU A 68 1.94 -4.84 -11.21
N LYS A 69 2.19 -5.77 -12.15
CA LYS A 69 3.49 -6.46 -12.26
C LYS A 69 4.67 -5.52 -12.51
N ALA A 70 4.46 -4.39 -13.19
CA ALA A 70 5.52 -3.42 -13.46
C ALA A 70 5.87 -2.56 -12.24
N LEU A 71 4.93 -2.39 -11.31
CA LEU A 71 5.11 -1.65 -10.06
C LEU A 71 5.75 -2.52 -8.98
N LEU A 72 5.33 -3.79 -8.94
CA LEU A 72 5.84 -4.82 -8.05
C LEU A 72 7.13 -5.44 -8.63
N LYS A 73 8.17 -4.61 -8.85
CA LYS A 73 9.51 -5.10 -9.22
C LYS A 73 10.14 -5.79 -8.02
N TRP A 74 9.84 -7.08 -7.86
CA TRP A 74 10.55 -7.97 -6.95
C TRP A 74 11.84 -8.47 -7.60
#